data_AF-A4RUA5-F1
#
_entry.id   AF-A4RUA5-F1
#
_cell.length_a   1.000
_cell.length_b   1.000
_cell.length_c   1.000
_cell.angle_alpha   90.00
_cell.angle_beta   90.00
_cell.angle_gamma   90.00
#
_symmetry.space_group_name_H-M   'P 1'
#
loop_
_entity.id
_entity.type
_entity.pdbx_description
1 polymer ?
#
loop_
_entity_poly.entity_id
_entity_poly.type
_entity_poly.pdbx_seq_one_letter_code
_entity_poly.pdbx_strand_id
1 'polypeptide(L)'
;MITANRASSSSSSKTNDGGEEGAFIASAIAMGVPTLATLAYPSALVTNGLGLECATPLFGQSFSSLASVQHFSNAFGTDAFALIALTALYTLADAAKNSRLNSETYQRLALAMVLFTGSFAVAFLGAYLQSQATGETGPNAAAVGGLLVTFAPAFATSVKAIREYGPGHDETWARVGKDFAEAKNLNERSETGGYLELFYKVSFWTSLVVGGSFAFSPLSPLAIVNEMEPSSQLIQRAFGLATVFLLAPTQYILIDAAKRGRLGGGTFKKLNLSIAASIALIDWMTIYTFGAATALSPTAAQLENASGGVYNYVGALAVSASIVAVYLYQGVFAKK
;
A
#
# COMPACT_ATOMS: atom_id res chain seq x y z
N MET A 1 24.32 54.70 10.57
CA MET A 1 24.91 53.64 11.41
C MET A 1 23.82 52.63 11.72
N ILE A 2 23.52 51.72 10.80
CA ILE A 2 22.77 50.47 11.03
C ILE A 2 23.40 49.45 10.08
N THR A 3 24.27 48.61 10.62
CA THR A 3 24.97 47.55 9.90
C THR A 3 24.04 46.34 9.86
N ALA A 4 23.52 46.01 8.69
CA ALA A 4 22.78 44.77 8.48
C ALA A 4 23.78 43.60 8.40
N ASN A 5 23.89 42.83 9.49
CA ASN A 5 24.58 41.55 9.48
C ASN A 5 23.80 40.58 8.59
N ARG A 6 24.32 40.31 7.38
CA ARG A 6 23.96 39.10 6.62
C ARG A 6 24.46 37.90 7.41
N ALA A 7 23.56 37.20 8.08
CA ALA A 7 23.82 35.85 8.55
C ALA A 7 24.07 34.98 7.32
N SER A 8 25.31 34.51 7.15
CA SER A 8 25.66 33.48 6.19
C SER A 8 24.93 32.20 6.58
N SER A 9 23.99 31.73 5.75
CA SER A 9 23.44 30.39 5.86
C SER A 9 24.54 29.37 5.57
N SER A 10 25.19 28.88 6.63
CA SER A 10 26.09 27.74 6.54
C SER A 10 25.26 26.53 6.11
N SER A 11 25.41 26.08 4.87
CA SER A 11 24.99 24.75 4.47
C SER A 11 25.91 23.75 5.16
N SER A 12 25.58 23.36 6.39
CA SER A 12 26.20 22.19 6.99
C SER A 12 25.71 20.98 6.20
N SER A 13 26.58 20.42 5.35
CA SER A 13 26.37 19.06 4.87
C SER A 13 26.41 18.16 6.11
N LYS A 14 25.25 17.77 6.64
CA LYS A 14 25.17 16.72 7.64
C LYS A 14 25.86 15.48 7.05
N THR A 15 27.03 15.16 7.56
CA THR A 15 27.71 13.90 7.28
C THR A 15 26.82 12.76 7.78
N ASN A 16 26.77 11.73 6.96
CA ASN A 16 25.85 10.61 7.08
C ASN A 16 26.32 9.67 8.21
N ASP A 17 25.79 9.85 9.42
CA ASP A 17 26.01 8.89 10.50
C ASP A 17 25.18 7.65 10.14
N GLY A 18 25.81 6.54 9.75
CA GLY A 18 25.17 5.33 9.20
C GLY A 18 24.02 4.68 10.01
N GLY A 19 23.58 5.29 11.12
CA GLY A 19 22.40 4.91 11.88
C GLY A 19 21.07 5.08 11.13
N GLU A 20 20.95 5.98 10.15
CA GLU A 20 19.69 6.16 9.40
C GLU A 20 19.43 5.05 8.38
N GLU A 21 20.47 4.62 7.65
CA GLU A 21 20.41 3.42 6.80
C GLU A 21 20.00 2.20 7.65
N GLY A 22 20.67 2.02 8.80
CA GLY A 22 20.37 0.94 9.74
C GLY A 22 18.93 0.98 10.27
N ALA A 23 18.38 2.17 10.54
CA ALA A 23 17.01 2.33 11.02
C ALA A 23 15.97 1.93 9.97
N PHE A 24 16.17 2.29 8.70
CA PHE A 24 15.29 1.85 7.62
C PHE A 24 15.37 0.34 7.38
N ILE A 25 16.57 -0.25 7.46
CA ILE A 25 16.74 -1.71 7.36
C ILE A 25 16.04 -2.42 8.51
N ALA A 26 16.24 -1.97 9.76
CA ALA A 26 15.57 -2.52 10.93
C ALA A 26 14.04 -2.41 10.82
N SER A 27 13.55 -1.29 10.29
CA SER A 27 12.12 -1.11 10.00
C SER A 27 11.60 -2.11 8.96
N ALA A 28 12.39 -2.39 7.91
CA ALA A 28 12.03 -3.38 6.90
C ALA A 28 12.00 -4.80 7.47
N ILE A 29 12.91 -5.14 8.40
CA ILE A 29 12.90 -6.44 9.08
C ILE A 29 11.69 -6.55 10.01
N ALA A 30 11.47 -5.54 10.85
CA ALA A 30 10.36 -5.51 11.80
C ALA A 30 9.00 -5.65 11.10
N MET A 31 8.83 -4.99 9.95
CA MET A 31 7.62 -5.09 9.13
C MET A 31 7.57 -6.36 8.28
N GLY A 32 8.70 -6.75 7.68
CA GLY A 32 8.77 -7.81 6.68
C GLY A 32 8.54 -9.20 7.25
N VAL A 33 9.10 -9.51 8.42
CA VAL A 33 8.93 -10.83 9.05
C VAL A 33 7.45 -11.19 9.27
N PRO A 34 6.64 -10.37 9.96
CA PRO A 34 5.23 -10.69 10.18
C PRO A 34 4.39 -10.59 8.90
N THR A 35 4.60 -9.60 8.04
CA THR A 35 3.80 -9.45 6.80
C THR A 35 4.04 -10.59 5.81
N LEU A 36 5.28 -11.07 5.67
CA LEU A 36 5.58 -12.24 4.84
C LEU A 36 5.05 -13.54 5.47
N ALA A 37 5.06 -13.64 6.79
CA ALA A 37 4.45 -14.77 7.49
C ALA A 37 2.93 -14.81 7.26
N THR A 38 2.24 -13.66 7.33
CA THR A 38 0.80 -13.58 7.03
C THR A 38 0.51 -13.80 5.55
N LEU A 39 1.34 -13.29 4.63
CA LEU A 39 1.18 -13.57 3.19
C LEU A 39 1.29 -15.07 2.90
N ALA A 40 2.22 -15.76 3.56
CA ALA A 40 2.32 -17.22 3.47
C ALA A 40 1.16 -17.91 4.18
N TYR A 41 0.71 -17.41 5.33
CA TYR A 41 -0.29 -18.06 6.17
C TYR A 41 -1.38 -17.08 6.69
N PRO A 42 -2.32 -16.63 5.83
CA PRO A 42 -3.25 -15.56 6.19
C PRO A 42 -4.19 -15.91 7.34
N SER A 43 -4.58 -17.19 7.47
CA SER A 43 -5.53 -17.63 8.49
C SER A 43 -5.02 -17.50 9.92
N ALA A 44 -3.70 -17.45 10.15
CA ALA A 44 -3.16 -17.16 11.48
C ALA A 44 -3.62 -15.79 11.99
N LEU A 45 -3.52 -14.75 11.15
CA LEU A 45 -4.00 -13.41 11.50
C LEU A 45 -5.52 -13.41 11.61
N VAL A 46 -6.20 -13.98 10.62
CA VAL A 46 -7.67 -13.91 10.54
C VAL A 46 -8.34 -14.62 11.72
N THR A 47 -7.90 -15.83 12.07
CA THR A 47 -8.51 -16.59 13.16
C THR A 47 -7.99 -16.16 14.52
N ASN A 48 -6.68 -16.09 14.72
CA ASN A 48 -6.12 -15.83 16.06
C ASN A 48 -6.06 -14.34 16.40
N GLY A 49 -6.01 -13.45 15.40
CA GLY A 49 -5.94 -12.01 15.61
C GLY A 49 -7.29 -11.33 15.50
N LEU A 50 -8.11 -11.75 14.53
CA LEU A 50 -9.38 -11.08 14.20
C LEU A 50 -10.62 -11.84 14.65
N GLY A 51 -10.47 -13.07 15.14
CA GLY A 51 -11.61 -13.88 15.62
C GLY A 51 -12.55 -14.34 14.52
N LEU A 52 -12.11 -14.32 13.26
CA LEU A 52 -12.91 -14.69 12.10
C LEU A 52 -12.60 -16.12 11.64
N GLU A 53 -13.59 -16.76 11.02
CA GLU A 53 -13.38 -18.06 10.37
C GLU A 53 -12.52 -17.90 9.11
N CYS A 54 -11.49 -18.73 8.97
CA CYS A 54 -10.63 -18.76 7.80
C CYS A 54 -10.06 -20.17 7.63
N ALA A 55 -10.10 -20.68 6.40
CA ALA A 55 -9.47 -21.95 6.11
C ALA A 55 -7.95 -21.79 5.99
N THR A 56 -7.27 -22.92 6.15
CA THR A 56 -5.83 -23.05 6.02
C THR A 56 -5.47 -23.99 4.85
N PRO A 57 -5.54 -23.54 3.59
CA PRO A 57 -5.34 -24.43 2.45
C PRO A 57 -3.95 -25.07 2.38
N LEU A 58 -2.92 -24.36 2.83
CA LEU A 58 -1.54 -24.89 2.90
C LEU A 58 -1.40 -26.11 3.81
N PHE A 59 -2.33 -26.29 4.76
CA PHE A 59 -2.37 -27.45 5.64
C PHE A 59 -3.61 -28.32 5.38
N GLY A 60 -4.11 -28.29 4.14
CA GLY A 60 -5.16 -29.20 3.65
C GLY A 60 -6.57 -28.87 4.14
N GLN A 61 -6.80 -27.72 4.78
CA GLN A 61 -8.16 -27.31 5.15
C GLN A 61 -8.88 -26.68 3.95
N SER A 62 -10.10 -27.14 3.69
CA SER A 62 -10.99 -26.52 2.71
C SER A 62 -11.78 -25.36 3.34
N PHE A 63 -12.16 -24.40 2.51
CA PHE A 63 -13.12 -23.38 2.90
C PHE A 63 -14.47 -24.02 3.21
N SER A 64 -15.12 -23.54 4.26
CA SER A 64 -16.43 -23.99 4.74
C SER A 64 -17.56 -23.04 4.31
N SER A 65 -17.23 -21.79 4.02
CA SER A 65 -18.19 -20.72 3.72
C SER A 65 -17.61 -19.66 2.77
N LEU A 66 -18.48 -18.92 2.06
CA LEU A 66 -18.06 -17.79 1.22
C LEU A 66 -17.39 -16.67 2.04
N ALA A 67 -17.83 -16.46 3.28
CA ALA A 67 -17.21 -15.52 4.21
C ALA A 67 -15.76 -15.92 4.50
N SER A 68 -15.49 -17.20 4.79
CA SER A 68 -14.12 -17.69 5.01
C SER A 68 -13.19 -17.49 3.80
N VAL A 69 -13.72 -17.63 2.57
CA VAL A 69 -12.98 -17.34 1.33
C VAL A 69 -12.66 -15.84 1.23
N GLN A 70 -13.62 -14.98 1.55
CA GLN A 70 -13.43 -13.53 1.53
C GLN A 70 -12.45 -13.06 2.60
N HIS A 71 -12.51 -13.61 3.82
CA HIS A 71 -11.58 -13.26 4.88
C HIS A 71 -10.12 -13.58 4.48
N PHE A 72 -9.90 -14.75 3.90
CA PHE A 72 -8.61 -15.14 3.33
C PHE A 72 -8.17 -14.16 2.21
N SER A 73 -9.09 -13.88 1.27
CA SER A 73 -8.85 -12.97 0.14
C SER A 73 -8.39 -11.59 0.60
N ASN A 74 -9.13 -10.97 1.52
CA ASN A 74 -8.84 -9.62 2.02
C ASN A 74 -7.52 -9.57 2.80
N ALA A 75 -7.23 -10.58 3.62
CA ALA A 75 -5.97 -10.65 4.36
C ALA A 75 -4.76 -10.81 3.42
N PHE A 76 -4.81 -11.79 2.52
CA PHE A 76 -3.73 -12.02 1.55
C PHE A 76 -3.53 -10.81 0.62
N GLY A 77 -4.62 -10.25 0.10
CA GLY A 77 -4.58 -9.09 -0.79
C GLY A 77 -3.98 -7.86 -0.13
N THR A 78 -4.23 -7.67 1.18
CA THR A 78 -3.62 -6.59 1.96
C THR A 78 -2.10 -6.79 2.09
N ASP A 79 -1.65 -8.00 2.44
CA ASP A 79 -0.21 -8.27 2.63
C ASP A 79 0.58 -8.31 1.32
N ALA A 80 -0.08 -8.48 0.17
CA ALA A 80 0.59 -8.30 -1.12
C ALA A 80 1.20 -6.89 -1.27
N PHE A 81 0.63 -5.86 -0.62
CA PHE A 81 1.20 -4.51 -0.58
C PHE A 81 2.47 -4.39 0.27
N ALA A 82 2.78 -5.38 1.11
CA ALA A 82 4.01 -5.39 1.88
C ALA A 82 5.25 -5.34 0.98
N LEU A 83 5.18 -5.89 -0.24
CA LEU A 83 6.27 -5.80 -1.21
C LEU A 83 6.59 -4.35 -1.60
N ILE A 84 5.57 -3.50 -1.76
CA ILE A 84 5.75 -2.07 -2.04
C ILE A 84 6.34 -1.39 -0.82
N ALA A 85 5.82 -1.66 0.38
CA ALA A 85 6.30 -1.06 1.62
C ALA A 85 7.76 -1.44 1.92
N LEU A 86 8.14 -2.71 1.76
CA LEU A 86 9.51 -3.19 1.93
C LEU A 86 10.45 -2.58 0.88
N THR A 87 9.99 -2.47 -0.36
CA THR A 87 10.76 -1.79 -1.43
C THR A 87 10.92 -0.31 -1.14
N ALA A 88 9.91 0.34 -0.55
CA ALA A 88 9.96 1.73 -0.13
C ALA A 88 11.01 1.93 0.97
N LEU A 89 11.00 1.10 2.02
CA LEU A 89 12.00 1.15 3.09
C LEU A 89 13.42 0.84 2.59
N TYR A 90 13.57 -0.15 1.71
CA TYR A 90 14.86 -0.43 1.07
C TYR A 90 15.36 0.78 0.26
N THR A 91 14.47 1.42 -0.49
CA THR A 91 14.77 2.60 -1.31
C THR A 91 15.14 3.80 -0.43
N LEU A 92 14.49 3.96 0.73
CA LEU A 92 14.82 4.98 1.72
C LEU A 92 16.16 4.69 2.41
N ALA A 93 16.49 3.43 2.69
CA ALA A 93 17.80 3.04 3.20
C ALA A 93 18.92 3.37 2.19
N ASP A 94 18.72 3.05 0.91
CA ASP A 94 19.65 3.42 -0.17
C ASP A 94 19.75 4.94 -0.36
N ALA A 95 18.65 5.68 -0.15
CA ALA A 95 18.67 7.14 -0.15
C ALA A 95 19.45 7.70 1.03
N ALA A 96 19.26 7.14 2.23
CA ALA A 96 19.99 7.48 3.45
C ALA A 96 21.49 7.27 3.23
N LYS A 97 21.91 6.06 2.85
CA LYS A 97 23.30 5.70 2.54
C LYS A 97 24.01 6.67 1.60
N ASN A 98 23.29 7.15 0.59
CA ASN A 98 23.84 8.04 -0.45
C ASN A 98 23.52 9.53 -0.21
N SER A 99 23.07 9.93 0.98
CA SER A 99 22.74 11.32 1.35
C SER A 99 21.74 12.00 0.41
N ARG A 100 20.73 11.25 -0.06
CA ARG A 100 19.68 11.74 -0.98
C ARG A 100 18.33 11.95 -0.32
N LEU A 101 18.17 11.71 0.98
CA LEU A 101 16.88 11.78 1.67
C LEU A 101 16.15 13.12 1.48
N ASN A 102 16.87 14.22 1.26
CA ASN A 102 16.29 15.54 0.98
C ASN A 102 15.59 15.66 -0.39
N SER A 103 15.78 14.71 -1.31
CA SER A 103 15.11 14.72 -2.61
C SER A 103 13.61 14.55 -2.47
N GLU A 104 12.83 15.29 -3.26
CA GLU A 104 11.38 15.20 -3.24
C GLU A 104 10.86 13.76 -3.47
N THR A 105 11.57 12.94 -4.27
CA THR A 105 11.23 11.53 -4.48
C THR A 105 11.18 10.75 -3.17
N TYR A 106 12.22 10.89 -2.34
CA TYR A 106 12.33 10.14 -1.09
C TYR A 106 11.48 10.74 0.02
N GLN A 107 11.26 12.06 -0.01
CA GLN A 107 10.31 12.73 0.89
C GLN A 107 8.86 12.26 0.64
N ARG A 108 8.45 12.13 -0.63
CA ARG A 108 7.14 11.53 -0.98
C ARG A 108 7.04 10.08 -0.54
N LEU A 109 8.11 9.30 -0.71
CA LEU A 109 8.14 7.90 -0.32
C LEU A 109 8.10 7.70 1.20
N ALA A 110 8.80 8.55 1.95
CA ALA A 110 8.72 8.59 3.41
C ALA A 110 7.31 8.99 3.85
N LEU A 111 6.69 9.98 3.21
CA LEU A 111 5.31 10.36 3.51
C LEU A 111 4.32 9.21 3.25
N ALA A 112 4.49 8.47 2.14
CA ALA A 112 3.70 7.28 1.85
C ALA A 112 3.80 6.25 2.99
N MET A 113 5.02 6.01 3.49
CA MET A 113 5.21 5.11 4.64
C MET A 113 4.53 5.61 5.91
N VAL A 114 4.59 6.92 6.20
CA VAL A 114 3.90 7.53 7.35
C VAL A 114 2.38 7.38 7.23
N LEU A 115 1.82 7.69 6.07
CA LEU A 115 0.38 7.58 5.82
C LEU A 115 -0.10 6.13 5.90
N PHE A 116 0.64 5.21 5.28
CA PHE A 116 0.35 3.78 5.32
C PHE A 116 0.36 3.23 6.75
N THR A 117 1.48 3.35 7.45
CA THR A 117 1.64 2.81 8.80
C THR A 117 0.72 3.49 9.82
N GLY A 118 0.55 4.82 9.72
CA GLY A 118 -0.34 5.58 10.59
C GLY A 118 -1.81 5.24 10.38
N SER A 119 -2.26 5.10 9.12
CA SER A 119 -3.65 4.75 8.84
C SER A 119 -4.02 3.34 9.33
N PHE A 120 -3.10 2.38 9.22
CA PHE A 120 -3.29 1.03 9.77
C PHE A 120 -3.38 1.04 11.30
N ALA A 121 -2.52 1.80 11.98
CA ALA A 121 -2.59 1.96 13.43
C ALA A 121 -3.96 2.51 13.87
N VAL A 122 -4.46 3.54 13.18
CA VAL A 122 -5.79 4.12 13.44
C VAL A 122 -6.90 3.11 13.15
N ALA A 123 -6.82 2.37 12.04
CA ALA A 123 -7.84 1.40 11.65
C ALA A 123 -7.96 0.24 12.65
N PHE A 124 -6.84 -0.37 13.03
CA PHE A 124 -6.83 -1.48 13.99
C PHE A 124 -7.30 -1.03 15.38
N LEU A 125 -6.82 0.11 15.86
CA LEU A 125 -7.26 0.66 17.14
C LEU A 125 -8.76 1.01 17.09
N GLY A 126 -9.22 1.63 16.01
CA GLY A 126 -10.63 1.97 15.81
C GLY A 126 -11.53 0.74 15.81
N ALA A 127 -11.16 -0.31 15.09
CA ALA A 127 -11.91 -1.57 15.05
C ALA A 127 -11.94 -2.28 16.41
N TYR A 128 -10.81 -2.25 17.15
CA TYR A 128 -10.78 -2.77 18.52
C TYR A 128 -11.74 -2.00 19.42
N LEU A 129 -11.65 -0.67 19.45
CA LEU A 129 -12.52 0.16 20.29
C LEU A 129 -13.99 0.01 19.92
N GLN A 130 -14.30 -0.11 18.62
CA GLN A 130 -15.66 -0.40 18.16
C GLN A 130 -16.16 -1.74 18.70
N SER A 131 -15.35 -2.81 18.62
CA SER A 131 -15.73 -4.12 19.14
C SER A 131 -15.98 -4.13 20.65
N GLN A 132 -15.19 -3.36 21.41
CA GLN A 132 -15.40 -3.22 22.86
C GLN A 132 -16.70 -2.48 23.18
N ALA A 133 -17.13 -1.57 22.30
CA ALA A 133 -18.36 -0.80 22.48
C ALA A 133 -19.61 -1.56 22.04
N THR A 134 -19.53 -2.38 20.98
CA THR A 134 -20.70 -3.09 20.40
C THR A 134 -20.82 -4.55 20.85
N GLY A 135 -19.74 -5.17 21.34
CA GLY A 135 -19.69 -6.60 21.65
C GLY A 135 -19.57 -7.51 20.43
N GLU A 136 -19.38 -6.93 19.24
CA GLU A 136 -19.20 -7.66 17.97
C GLU A 136 -17.75 -8.16 17.81
N THR A 137 -17.53 -9.07 16.87
CA THR A 137 -16.20 -9.63 16.56
C THR A 137 -15.24 -8.53 16.10
N GLY A 138 -14.14 -8.34 16.84
CA GLY A 138 -13.10 -7.37 16.54
C GLY A 138 -11.68 -7.92 16.70
N PRO A 139 -10.66 -7.16 16.23
CA PRO A 139 -9.27 -7.52 16.45
C PRO A 139 -8.99 -7.59 17.95
N ASN A 140 -8.27 -8.60 18.41
CA ASN A 140 -7.90 -8.66 19.83
C ASN A 140 -6.74 -7.71 20.17
N ALA A 141 -6.54 -7.46 21.46
CA ALA A 141 -5.49 -6.55 21.95
C ALA A 141 -4.07 -6.97 21.51
N ALA A 142 -3.82 -8.27 21.38
CA ALA A 142 -2.53 -8.79 20.92
C ALA A 142 -2.29 -8.48 19.43
N ALA A 143 -3.31 -8.59 18.58
CA ALA A 143 -3.24 -8.22 17.17
C ALA A 143 -2.97 -6.71 17.00
N VAL A 144 -3.67 -5.87 17.77
CA VAL A 144 -3.43 -4.42 17.77
C VAL A 144 -2.01 -4.09 18.24
N GLY A 145 -1.58 -4.67 19.37
CA GLY A 145 -0.23 -4.47 19.91
C GLY A 145 0.86 -4.95 18.94
N GLY A 146 0.67 -6.12 18.35
CA GLY A 146 1.59 -6.69 17.36
C GLY A 146 1.72 -5.81 16.12
N LEU A 147 0.61 -5.29 15.59
CA LEU A 147 0.63 -4.36 14.47
C LEU A 147 1.39 -3.06 14.82
N LEU A 148 1.10 -2.46 15.98
CA LEU A 148 1.75 -1.23 16.41
C LEU A 148 3.27 -1.42 16.54
N VAL A 149 3.72 -2.52 17.14
CA VAL A 149 5.15 -2.85 17.24
C VAL A 149 5.78 -3.07 15.86
N THR A 150 5.05 -3.74 14.95
CA THR A 150 5.50 -4.04 13.59
C THR A 150 5.70 -2.75 12.77
N PHE A 151 4.79 -1.78 12.89
CA PHE A 151 4.78 -0.57 12.05
C PHE A 151 5.44 0.65 12.68
N ALA A 152 5.58 0.70 14.00
CA ALA A 152 6.17 1.85 14.71
C ALA A 152 7.57 2.23 14.22
N PRO A 153 8.51 1.29 13.96
CA PRO A 153 9.84 1.65 13.46
C PRO A 153 9.78 2.36 12.10
N ALA A 154 8.99 1.83 11.16
CA ALA A 154 8.82 2.39 9.83
C ALA A 154 8.15 3.78 9.88
N PHE A 155 7.13 3.95 10.73
CA PHE A 155 6.49 5.23 10.97
C PHE A 155 7.49 6.25 11.54
N ALA A 156 8.14 5.92 12.66
CA ALA A 156 9.04 6.82 13.37
C ALA A 156 10.25 7.23 12.51
N THR A 157 10.87 6.29 11.81
CA THR A 157 12.03 6.55 10.95
C THR A 157 11.64 7.43 9.76
N SER A 158 10.46 7.20 9.17
CA SER A 158 9.97 8.02 8.05
C SER A 158 9.57 9.42 8.49
N VAL A 159 8.91 9.57 9.65
CA VAL A 159 8.64 10.89 10.25
C VAL A 159 9.95 11.64 10.53
N LYS A 160 10.95 10.95 11.10
CA LYS A 160 12.27 11.52 11.36
C LYS A 160 12.91 12.02 10.06
N ALA A 161 12.89 11.21 8.99
CA ALA A 161 13.45 11.59 7.70
C ALA A 161 12.75 12.82 7.08
N ILE A 162 11.43 12.95 7.26
CA ILE A 162 10.68 14.15 6.82
C ILE A 162 11.05 15.37 7.65
N ARG A 163 11.16 15.21 8.98
CA ARG A 163 11.50 16.33 9.87
C ARG A 163 12.93 16.84 9.67
N GLU A 164 13.87 15.94 9.41
CA GLU A 164 15.29 16.30 9.33
C GLU A 164 15.76 16.71 7.93
N TYR A 165 15.19 16.11 6.88
CA TYR A 165 15.62 16.34 5.49
C TYR A 165 14.52 16.92 4.61
N GLY A 166 13.29 16.87 5.07
CA GLY A 166 12.14 17.37 4.35
C GLY A 166 11.93 18.88 4.53
N PRO A 167 10.93 19.41 3.84
CA PRO A 167 10.64 20.84 3.83
C PRO A 167 9.86 21.34 5.06
N GLY A 168 9.66 20.48 6.07
CA GLY A 168 8.75 20.76 7.18
C GLY A 168 7.29 20.43 6.87
N HIS A 169 6.42 20.57 7.87
CA HIS A 169 5.02 20.12 7.81
C HIS A 169 4.20 20.86 6.74
N ASP A 170 4.18 22.19 6.78
CA ASP A 170 3.30 22.99 5.91
C ASP A 170 3.68 22.89 4.44
N GLU A 171 4.98 22.93 4.14
CA GLU A 171 5.48 22.72 2.78
C GLU A 171 5.26 21.29 2.28
N THR A 172 5.27 20.28 3.17
CA THR A 172 4.94 18.90 2.79
C THR A 172 3.50 18.80 2.31
N TRP A 173 2.55 19.42 3.02
CA TRP A 173 1.14 19.42 2.60
C TRP A 173 0.89 20.29 1.37
N ALA A 174 1.59 21.42 1.24
CA ALA A 174 1.54 22.22 0.02
C ALA A 174 2.02 21.40 -1.21
N ARG A 175 3.04 20.57 -1.05
CA ARG A 175 3.51 19.65 -2.10
C ARG A 175 2.47 18.59 -2.44
N VAL A 176 1.82 17.98 -1.44
CA VAL A 176 0.71 17.04 -1.69
C VAL A 176 -0.40 17.69 -2.52
N GLY A 177 -0.78 18.93 -2.19
CA GLY A 177 -1.78 19.68 -2.97
C GLY A 177 -1.35 19.91 -4.42
N LYS A 178 -0.07 20.28 -4.64
CA LYS A 178 0.49 20.43 -5.99
C LYS A 178 0.50 19.10 -6.75
N ASP A 179 0.91 18.02 -6.08
CA ASP A 179 0.98 16.69 -6.66
C ASP A 179 -0.41 16.21 -7.12
N PHE A 180 -1.43 16.47 -6.30
CA PHE A 180 -2.82 16.15 -6.63
C PHE A 180 -3.33 16.97 -7.81
N ALA A 181 -3.03 18.27 -7.86
CA ALA A 181 -3.40 19.14 -8.98
C ALA A 181 -2.75 18.71 -10.29
N GLU A 182 -1.48 18.30 -10.24
CA GLU A 182 -0.73 17.79 -11.39
C GLU A 182 -1.31 16.46 -11.88
N ALA A 183 -1.58 15.52 -10.97
CA ALA A 183 -2.17 14.23 -11.32
C ALA A 183 -3.57 14.37 -11.92
N LYS A 184 -4.35 15.39 -11.51
CA LYS A 184 -5.69 15.67 -12.03
C LYS A 184 -5.70 16.04 -13.52
N ASN A 185 -4.61 16.62 -14.03
CA ASN A 185 -4.56 17.08 -15.41
C ASN A 185 -4.20 15.94 -16.37
N LEU A 186 -5.22 15.14 -16.75
CA LEU A 186 -5.08 13.99 -17.65
C LEU A 186 -4.86 14.39 -19.13
N ASN A 187 -5.19 15.63 -19.48
CA ASN A 187 -5.04 16.15 -20.85
C ASN A 187 -3.61 16.59 -21.12
N GLU A 188 -2.89 17.04 -20.08
CA GLU A 188 -1.48 17.42 -20.20
C GLU A 188 -0.55 16.23 -19.98
N ARG A 189 0.44 16.12 -20.86
CA ARG A 189 1.52 15.12 -20.80
C ARG A 189 2.79 15.80 -21.27
N SER A 190 3.91 15.56 -20.61
CA SER A 190 5.18 16.06 -21.13
C SER A 190 5.57 15.30 -22.39
N GLU A 191 6.37 15.93 -23.25
CA GLU A 191 6.94 15.26 -24.44
C GLU A 191 7.74 14.02 -24.06
N THR A 192 8.48 14.11 -22.95
CA THR A 192 9.30 13.00 -22.41
C THR A 192 8.46 11.87 -21.83
N GLY A 193 7.39 12.19 -21.10
CA GLY A 193 6.57 11.21 -20.39
C GLY A 193 5.49 10.57 -21.27
N GLY A 194 4.93 11.33 -22.21
CA GLY A 194 3.97 10.87 -23.21
C GLY A 194 2.81 10.05 -22.63
N TYR A 195 2.50 8.93 -23.27
CA TYR A 195 1.43 8.01 -22.82
C TYR A 195 1.77 7.27 -21.53
N LEU A 196 3.05 7.15 -21.18
CA LEU A 196 3.46 6.49 -19.96
C LEU A 196 3.20 7.35 -18.72
N GLU A 197 3.37 8.67 -18.84
CA GLU A 197 2.90 9.63 -17.83
C GLU A 197 1.38 9.52 -17.64
N LEU A 198 0.61 9.47 -18.74
CA LEU A 198 -0.84 9.27 -18.65
C LEU A 198 -1.19 7.95 -17.95
N PHE A 199 -0.52 6.85 -18.30
CA PHE A 199 -0.76 5.56 -17.66
C PHE A 199 -0.60 5.63 -16.14
N TYR A 200 0.45 6.28 -15.64
CA TYR A 200 0.64 6.43 -14.20
C TYR A 200 -0.36 7.40 -13.56
N LYS A 201 -0.76 8.49 -14.26
CA LYS A 201 -1.83 9.38 -13.79
C LYS A 201 -3.16 8.63 -13.64
N VAL A 202 -3.54 7.85 -14.65
CA VAL A 202 -4.76 7.02 -14.59
C VAL A 202 -4.62 5.98 -13.49
N SER A 203 -3.48 5.30 -13.37
CA SER A 203 -3.23 4.34 -12.29
C SER A 203 -3.37 4.97 -10.90
N PHE A 204 -2.81 6.17 -10.70
CA PHE A 204 -2.94 6.94 -9.47
C PHE A 204 -4.41 7.20 -9.11
N TRP A 205 -5.20 7.67 -10.07
CA TRP A 205 -6.63 7.92 -9.84
C TRP A 205 -7.43 6.65 -9.63
N THR A 206 -7.14 5.59 -10.37
CA THR A 206 -7.75 4.27 -10.15
C THR A 206 -7.47 3.79 -8.73
N SER A 207 -6.24 3.89 -8.25
CA SER A 207 -5.88 3.53 -6.87
C SER A 207 -6.62 4.38 -5.84
N LEU A 208 -6.75 5.70 -6.07
CA LEU A 208 -7.52 6.55 -5.15
C LEU A 208 -9.01 6.21 -5.12
N VAL A 209 -9.63 5.97 -6.27
CA VAL A 209 -11.08 5.69 -6.36
C VAL A 209 -11.40 4.29 -5.84
N VAL A 210 -10.68 3.27 -6.33
CA VAL A 210 -10.89 1.89 -5.90
C VAL A 210 -10.48 1.73 -4.44
N GLY A 211 -9.26 2.15 -4.10
CA GLY A 211 -8.76 2.09 -2.73
C GLY A 211 -9.62 2.88 -1.74
N GLY A 212 -10.09 4.06 -2.13
CA GLY A 212 -10.99 4.88 -1.32
C GLY A 212 -12.34 4.20 -1.07
N SER A 213 -12.85 3.49 -2.09
CA SER A 213 -14.07 2.70 -1.97
C SER A 213 -13.88 1.56 -0.97
N PHE A 214 -12.76 0.84 -0.99
CA PHE A 214 -12.47 -0.18 0.04
C PHE A 214 -12.24 0.42 1.44
N ALA A 215 -11.55 1.55 1.53
CA ALA A 215 -11.13 2.16 2.79
C ALA A 215 -12.27 2.85 3.54
N PHE A 216 -13.22 3.45 2.82
CA PHE A 216 -14.19 4.38 3.40
C PHE A 216 -15.65 4.00 3.13
N SER A 217 -15.93 3.06 2.22
CA SER A 217 -17.29 2.55 2.02
C SER A 217 -17.63 1.49 3.08
N PRO A 218 -18.86 1.49 3.61
CA PRO A 218 -19.35 0.36 4.42
C PRO A 218 -19.55 -0.91 3.59
N LEU A 219 -19.68 -0.78 2.26
CA LEU A 219 -19.84 -1.90 1.32
C LEU A 219 -18.59 -2.04 0.47
N SER A 220 -18.04 -3.25 0.40
CA SER A 220 -16.93 -3.55 -0.51
C SER A 220 -17.44 -3.58 -1.95
N PRO A 221 -16.77 -2.86 -2.87
CA PRO A 221 -17.16 -2.89 -4.28
C PRO A 221 -16.91 -4.25 -4.94
N LEU A 222 -16.13 -5.15 -4.32
CA LEU A 222 -15.82 -6.49 -4.84
C LEU A 222 -16.07 -7.60 -3.80
N ALA A 223 -16.91 -7.37 -2.78
CA ALA A 223 -17.23 -8.42 -1.82
C ALA A 223 -18.03 -9.57 -2.45
N ILE A 224 -17.70 -10.77 -2.00
CA ILE A 224 -18.55 -11.96 -2.12
C ILE A 224 -19.68 -11.89 -1.07
N VAL A 225 -19.37 -11.41 0.14
CA VAL A 225 -20.30 -11.20 1.25
C VAL A 225 -19.97 -9.86 1.93
N ASN A 226 -20.96 -9.01 2.20
CA ASN A 226 -20.73 -7.77 2.94
C ASN A 226 -21.02 -7.98 4.43
N GLU A 227 -19.97 -8.24 5.20
CA GLU A 227 -20.05 -8.37 6.66
C GLU A 227 -19.79 -7.03 7.34
N MET A 228 -20.57 -6.73 8.39
CA MET A 228 -20.52 -5.43 9.08
C MET A 228 -19.73 -5.48 10.39
N GLU A 229 -19.29 -6.67 10.80
CA GLU A 229 -18.50 -6.84 12.02
C GLU A 229 -17.17 -6.07 11.93
N PRO A 230 -16.68 -5.48 13.05
CA PRO A 230 -15.45 -4.69 13.07
C PRO A 230 -14.25 -5.38 12.43
N SER A 231 -14.05 -6.67 12.67
CA SER A 231 -12.95 -7.44 12.07
C SER A 231 -13.07 -7.61 10.55
N SER A 232 -14.26 -7.91 10.03
CA SER A 232 -14.48 -8.10 8.58
C SER A 232 -14.35 -6.78 7.83
N GLN A 233 -14.84 -5.69 8.43
CA GLN A 233 -14.65 -4.34 7.91
C GLN A 233 -13.18 -3.91 7.98
N LEU A 234 -12.45 -4.27 9.04
CA LEU A 234 -11.04 -3.92 9.19
C LEU A 234 -10.18 -4.47 8.05
N ILE A 235 -10.31 -5.76 7.72
CA ILE A 235 -9.48 -6.38 6.66
C ILE A 235 -9.80 -5.83 5.28
N GLN A 236 -11.07 -5.53 5.00
CA GLN A 236 -11.47 -4.85 3.77
C GLN A 236 -10.84 -3.45 3.71
N ARG A 237 -10.96 -2.68 4.79
CA ARG A 237 -10.42 -1.32 4.85
C ARG A 237 -8.92 -1.31 4.75
N ALA A 238 -8.22 -2.27 5.36
CA ALA A 238 -6.76 -2.38 5.30
C ALA A 238 -6.25 -2.45 3.85
N PHE A 239 -6.89 -3.23 2.99
CA PHE A 239 -6.60 -3.26 1.54
C PHE A 239 -6.76 -1.87 0.91
N GLY A 240 -7.86 -1.18 1.18
CA GLY A 240 -8.13 0.16 0.67
C GLY A 240 -7.12 1.20 1.16
N LEU A 241 -6.76 1.15 2.45
CA LEU A 241 -5.79 2.04 3.08
C LEU A 241 -4.39 1.83 2.47
N ALA A 242 -3.98 0.59 2.22
CA ALA A 242 -2.73 0.31 1.50
C ALA A 242 -2.77 0.89 0.08
N THR A 243 -3.90 0.75 -0.61
CA THR A 243 -4.06 1.29 -1.97
C THR A 243 -3.98 2.83 -1.99
N VAL A 244 -4.66 3.52 -1.08
CA VAL A 244 -4.72 4.99 -1.03
C VAL A 244 -3.45 5.61 -0.47
N PHE A 245 -2.89 5.05 0.61
CA PHE A 245 -1.83 5.69 1.37
C PHE A 245 -0.42 5.16 1.04
N LEU A 246 -0.31 4.04 0.32
CA LEU A 246 0.98 3.50 -0.13
C LEU A 246 1.09 3.45 -1.66
N LEU A 247 0.17 2.75 -2.32
CA LEU A 247 0.25 2.54 -3.77
C LEU A 247 0.07 3.85 -4.54
N ALA A 248 -0.98 4.63 -4.28
CA ALA A 248 -1.21 5.87 -5.01
C ALA A 248 -0.04 6.88 -4.87
N PRO A 249 0.48 7.21 -3.66
CA PRO A 249 1.67 8.06 -3.54
C PRO A 249 2.90 7.50 -4.28
N THR A 250 3.08 6.18 -4.27
CA THR A 250 4.17 5.53 -5.02
C THR A 250 3.99 5.66 -6.54
N GLN A 251 2.75 5.54 -7.04
CA GLN A 251 2.44 5.78 -8.45
C GLN A 251 2.67 7.25 -8.82
N TYR A 252 2.39 8.20 -7.93
CA TYR A 252 2.72 9.60 -8.18
C TYR A 252 4.23 9.82 -8.34
N ILE A 253 5.06 9.15 -7.54
CA ILE A 253 6.52 9.16 -7.74
C ILE A 253 6.89 8.68 -9.15
N LEU A 254 6.15 7.72 -9.71
CA LEU A 254 6.35 7.25 -11.09
C LEU A 254 5.83 8.23 -12.14
N ILE A 255 4.78 9.01 -11.86
CA ILE A 255 4.35 10.14 -12.71
C ILE A 255 5.50 11.15 -12.84
N ASP A 256 6.06 11.60 -11.71
CA ASP A 256 7.18 12.56 -11.70
C ASP A 256 8.41 11.98 -12.42
N ALA A 257 8.70 10.70 -12.22
CA ALA A 257 9.80 10.02 -12.89
C ALA A 257 9.59 9.90 -14.41
N ALA A 258 8.37 9.57 -14.86
CA ALA A 258 8.02 9.50 -16.28
C ALA A 258 8.18 10.86 -16.94
N LYS A 259 7.61 11.90 -16.33
CA LYS A 259 7.66 13.28 -16.82
C LYS A 259 9.09 13.78 -17.01
N ARG A 260 10.00 13.39 -16.12
CA ARG A 260 11.42 13.79 -16.15
C ARG A 260 12.34 12.79 -16.88
N GLY A 261 11.81 11.74 -17.51
CA GLY A 261 12.61 10.74 -18.21
C GLY A 261 13.53 9.90 -17.31
N ARG A 262 13.15 9.70 -16.04
CA ARG A 262 13.99 9.05 -15.02
C ARG A 262 13.64 7.60 -14.74
N LEU A 263 12.65 7.01 -15.43
CA LEU A 263 12.14 5.67 -15.12
C LEU A 263 13.18 4.55 -15.17
N GLY A 264 14.24 4.69 -15.98
CA GLY A 264 15.37 3.76 -15.99
C GLY A 264 16.26 3.80 -14.74
N GLY A 265 16.01 4.74 -13.82
CA GLY A 265 16.70 4.82 -12.54
C GLY A 265 16.38 3.62 -11.64
N GLY A 266 17.40 3.11 -10.94
CA GLY A 266 17.26 1.92 -10.10
C GLY A 266 16.20 2.01 -8.99
N THR A 267 15.83 3.20 -8.54
CA THR A 267 14.71 3.43 -7.63
C THR A 267 13.37 3.11 -8.30
N PHE A 268 13.10 3.74 -9.44
CA PHE A 268 11.81 3.62 -10.13
C PHE A 268 11.61 2.24 -10.74
N LYS A 269 12.69 1.58 -11.17
CA LYS A 269 12.65 0.17 -11.59
C LYS A 269 12.18 -0.76 -10.46
N LYS A 270 12.71 -0.57 -9.24
CA LYS A 270 12.30 -1.36 -8.07
C LYS A 270 10.85 -1.09 -7.67
N LEU A 271 10.43 0.18 -7.64
CA LEU A 271 9.04 0.54 -7.36
C LEU A 271 8.06 -0.03 -8.39
N ASN A 272 8.42 0.02 -9.68
CA ASN A 272 7.64 -0.62 -10.73
C ASN A 272 7.54 -2.14 -10.52
N LEU A 273 8.66 -2.80 -10.24
CA LEU A 273 8.69 -4.25 -10.04
C LEU A 273 7.90 -4.67 -8.79
N SER A 274 7.97 -3.91 -7.70
CA SER A 274 7.22 -4.21 -6.49
C SER A 274 5.73 -4.03 -6.70
N ILE A 275 5.30 -2.98 -7.42
CA ILE A 275 3.89 -2.81 -7.81
C ILE A 275 3.42 -3.96 -8.71
N ALA A 276 4.21 -4.34 -9.73
CA ALA A 276 3.89 -5.48 -10.59
C ALA A 276 3.73 -6.78 -9.79
N ALA A 277 4.64 -7.05 -8.86
CA ALA A 277 4.59 -8.23 -8.01
C ALA A 277 3.38 -8.22 -7.06
N SER A 278 3.07 -7.08 -6.43
CA SER A 278 1.88 -6.93 -5.59
C SER A 278 0.59 -7.18 -6.37
N ILE A 279 0.45 -6.58 -7.56
CA ILE A 279 -0.74 -6.79 -8.39
C ILE A 279 -0.84 -8.25 -8.86
N ALA A 280 0.28 -8.85 -9.29
CA ALA A 280 0.29 -10.26 -9.70
C ALA A 280 -0.10 -11.22 -8.55
N LEU A 281 0.29 -10.94 -7.31
CA LEU A 281 -0.14 -11.70 -6.14
C LEU A 281 -1.64 -11.54 -5.88
N ILE A 282 -2.17 -10.31 -6.00
CA ILE A 282 -3.60 -10.03 -5.87
C ILE A 282 -4.39 -10.76 -6.95
N ASP A 283 -3.95 -10.74 -8.21
CA ASP A 283 -4.57 -11.45 -9.32
C ASP A 283 -4.56 -12.97 -9.08
N TRP A 284 -3.42 -13.52 -8.67
CA TRP A 284 -3.31 -14.94 -8.34
C TRP A 284 -4.28 -15.35 -7.23
N MET A 285 -4.34 -14.58 -6.15
CA MET A 285 -5.26 -14.83 -5.04
C MET A 285 -6.71 -14.70 -5.50
N THR A 286 -6.99 -13.73 -6.36
CA THR A 286 -8.32 -13.52 -6.95
C THR A 286 -8.73 -14.76 -7.76
N ILE A 287 -7.81 -15.40 -8.52
CA ILE A 287 -8.04 -16.67 -9.26
C ILE A 287 -8.29 -17.82 -8.30
N TYR A 288 -7.44 -17.94 -7.29
CA TYR A 288 -7.54 -18.99 -6.31
C TYR A 288 -8.88 -18.94 -5.54
N THR A 289 -9.25 -17.77 -5.03
CA THR A 289 -10.45 -17.57 -4.21
C THR A 289 -11.73 -17.68 -5.02
N PHE A 290 -11.71 -17.31 -6.31
CA PHE A 290 -12.83 -17.57 -7.20
C PHE A 290 -13.05 -19.07 -7.43
N GLY A 291 -11.97 -19.83 -7.66
CA GLY A 291 -12.04 -21.29 -7.73
C GLY A 291 -12.57 -21.91 -6.43
N ALA A 292 -12.11 -21.44 -5.27
CA ALA A 292 -12.60 -21.89 -3.97
C ALA A 292 -14.08 -21.55 -3.75
N ALA A 293 -14.52 -20.34 -4.10
CA ALA A 293 -15.90 -19.92 -3.96
C ALA A 293 -16.84 -20.74 -4.87
N THR A 294 -16.44 -21.03 -6.11
CA THR A 294 -17.25 -21.86 -7.03
C THR A 294 -17.38 -23.31 -6.55
N ALA A 295 -16.35 -23.88 -5.91
CA ALA A 295 -16.42 -25.22 -5.33
C ALA A 295 -17.44 -25.35 -4.19
N LEU A 296 -17.80 -24.23 -3.53
CA LEU A 296 -18.85 -24.18 -2.51
C LEU A 296 -20.27 -24.19 -3.09
N SER A 297 -20.42 -24.26 -4.41
CA SER A 297 -21.72 -24.29 -5.11
C SER A 297 -22.66 -23.15 -4.67
N PRO A 298 -22.24 -21.88 -4.79
CA PRO A 298 -23.04 -20.74 -4.35
C PRO A 298 -24.35 -20.67 -5.14
N THR A 299 -25.43 -20.29 -4.45
CA THR A 299 -26.73 -20.07 -5.08
C THR A 299 -26.68 -18.91 -6.08
N ALA A 300 -27.59 -18.90 -7.06
CA ALA A 300 -27.68 -17.81 -8.03
C ALA A 300 -27.83 -16.42 -7.37
N ALA A 301 -28.60 -16.34 -6.26
CA ALA A 301 -28.75 -15.11 -5.48
C ALA A 301 -27.44 -14.66 -4.81
N GLN A 302 -26.60 -15.60 -4.35
CA GLN A 302 -25.28 -15.27 -3.79
C GLN A 302 -24.31 -14.77 -4.87
N LEU A 303 -24.37 -15.32 -6.08
CA LEU A 303 -23.57 -14.87 -7.23
C LEU A 303 -24.05 -13.52 -7.77
N GLU A 304 -25.35 -13.25 -7.74
CA GLU A 304 -25.93 -11.97 -8.13
C GLU A 304 -25.59 -10.85 -7.14
N ASN A 305 -25.57 -11.18 -5.84
CA ASN A 305 -25.17 -10.26 -4.78
C ASN A 305 -23.64 -10.08 -4.65
N ALA A 306 -22.83 -11.01 -5.18
CA ALA A 306 -21.39 -10.86 -5.30
C ALA A 306 -21.07 -9.97 -6.50
N SER A 307 -20.51 -8.79 -6.23
CA SER A 307 -20.30 -7.66 -7.14
C SER A 307 -20.07 -7.97 -8.64
N GLY A 308 -21.14 -8.21 -9.38
CA GLY A 308 -21.16 -8.29 -10.85
C GLY A 308 -20.88 -9.66 -11.48
N GLY A 309 -20.80 -10.75 -10.69
CA GLY A 309 -20.66 -12.12 -11.19
C GLY A 309 -19.37 -12.41 -11.99
N VAL A 310 -19.34 -13.55 -12.69
CA VAL A 310 -18.15 -14.11 -13.37
C VAL A 310 -17.60 -13.22 -14.49
N TYR A 311 -18.45 -12.43 -15.16
CA TYR A 311 -18.00 -11.57 -16.27
C TYR A 311 -17.21 -10.35 -15.80
N ASN A 312 -17.57 -9.77 -14.65
CA ASN A 312 -16.85 -8.65 -14.05
C ASN A 312 -15.42 -9.08 -13.65
N TYR A 313 -15.31 -10.33 -13.20
CA TYR A 313 -14.07 -10.96 -12.80
C TYR A 313 -13.06 -11.14 -13.95
N VAL A 314 -13.50 -11.66 -15.11
CA VAL A 314 -12.63 -11.83 -16.29
C VAL A 314 -12.15 -10.48 -16.82
N GLY A 315 -13.04 -9.49 -16.86
CA GLY A 315 -12.68 -8.12 -17.24
C GLY A 315 -11.65 -7.50 -16.29
N ALA A 316 -11.83 -7.65 -14.99
CA ALA A 316 -10.90 -7.17 -13.97
C ALA A 316 -9.51 -7.78 -14.13
N LEU A 317 -9.41 -9.12 -14.31
CA LEU A 317 -8.13 -9.79 -14.54
C LEU A 317 -7.46 -9.37 -15.84
N ALA A 318 -8.22 -9.18 -16.94
CA ALA A 318 -7.64 -8.75 -18.21
C ALA A 318 -7.03 -7.33 -18.12
N VAL A 319 -7.74 -6.41 -17.45
CA VAL A 319 -7.24 -5.06 -17.18
C VAL A 319 -6.04 -5.12 -16.24
N SER A 320 -6.13 -5.89 -15.16
CA SER A 320 -5.04 -6.03 -14.18
C SER A 320 -3.78 -6.62 -14.80
N ALA A 321 -3.89 -7.68 -15.61
CA ALA A 321 -2.76 -8.28 -16.33
C ALA A 321 -2.08 -7.28 -17.29
N SER A 322 -2.87 -6.41 -17.94
CA SER A 322 -2.32 -5.35 -18.79
C SER A 322 -1.55 -4.32 -17.96
N ILE A 323 -2.05 -3.97 -16.78
CA ILE A 323 -1.37 -3.08 -15.83
C ILE A 323 -0.06 -3.71 -15.34
N VAL A 324 -0.10 -4.99 -14.92
CA VAL A 324 1.08 -5.77 -14.51
C VAL A 324 2.14 -5.76 -15.60
N ALA A 325 1.76 -5.98 -16.87
CA ALA A 325 2.70 -6.00 -17.98
C ALA A 325 3.44 -4.67 -18.14
N VAL A 326 2.77 -3.52 -17.97
CA VAL A 326 3.40 -2.20 -18.03
C VAL A 326 4.37 -2.02 -16.87
N TYR A 327 3.94 -2.24 -15.63
CA TYR A 327 4.82 -2.12 -14.45
C TYR A 327 6.02 -3.07 -14.54
N LEU A 328 5.81 -4.32 -14.95
CA LEU A 328 6.87 -5.31 -15.12
C LEU A 328 7.87 -4.88 -16.20
N TYR A 329 7.37 -4.42 -17.36
CA TYR A 329 8.24 -3.94 -18.44
C TYR A 329 9.08 -2.75 -17.97
N GLN A 330 8.49 -1.79 -17.27
CA GLN A 330 9.22 -0.63 -16.74
C GLN A 330 10.21 -1.05 -15.63
N GLY A 331 9.85 -2.05 -14.81
CA GLY A 331 10.73 -2.60 -13.78
C GLY A 331 11.96 -3.30 -14.35
N VAL A 332 11.83 -4.01 -15.47
CA VAL A 332 12.91 -4.83 -16.06
C VAL A 332 13.68 -4.08 -17.14
N PHE A 333 12.99 -3.43 -18.06
CA PHE A 333 13.55 -2.97 -19.34
C PHE A 333 13.66 -1.45 -19.49
N ALA A 334 13.13 -0.63 -18.58
CA ALA A 334 13.28 0.82 -18.66
C ALA A 334 14.77 1.23 -18.73
N LYS A 335 15.10 2.07 -19.71
CA LYS A 335 16.44 2.60 -19.98
C LYS A 335 16.61 3.99 -19.37
N LYS A 336 17.85 4.34 -19.03
CA LYS A 336 18.24 5.69 -18.61
C LYS A 336 18.42 6.60 -19.81
#